data_AF-A0A3D0JF31-F1
#
_entry.id   AF-A0A3D0JF31-F1
#
_cell.length_a   1.000
_cell.length_b   1.000
_cell.length_c   1.000
_cell.angle_alpha   90.00
_cell.angle_beta   90.00
_cell.angle_gamma   90.00
#
_symmetry.space_group_name_H-M   'P 1'
#
loop_
_entity.id
_entity.type
_entity.pdbx_description
1 polymer ?
#
loop_
_entity_poly.entity_id
_entity_poly.type
_entity_poly.pdbx_seq_one_letter_code
_entity_poly.pdbx_strand_id
1 'polypeptide(L)' 'MNKETALKRINPAFLKGICHRGLHNDRFSENGLKAFENAIKEKMPIELDVHITSDNKLVVFHDS' A
#
# COMPACT_ATOMS: atom_id res chain seq x y z
N MET A 1 -10.46 22.29 15.99
CA MET A 1 -9.95 22.55 14.62
C MET A 1 -11.15 22.61 13.69
N ASN A 2 -11.25 23.62 12.81
CA ASN A 2 -12.39 23.71 11.88
C ASN A 2 -12.23 22.70 10.72
N LYS A 3 -13.35 22.37 10.04
CA LYS A 3 -13.39 21.38 8.94
C LYS A 3 -12.39 21.71 7.83
N GLU A 4 -12.23 22.99 7.52
CA GLU A 4 -11.37 23.46 6.44
C GLU A 4 -9.88 23.23 6.74
N THR A 5 -9.46 23.52 7.97
CA THR A 5 -8.10 23.26 8.47
C THR A 5 -7.82 21.76 8.56
N ALA A 6 -8.82 20.93 8.90
CA ALA A 6 -8.67 19.47 8.90
C ALA A 6 -8.41 18.92 7.50
N LEU A 7 -9.21 19.36 6.51
CA LEU A 7 -9.09 18.90 5.13
C LEU A 7 -7.76 19.31 4.48
N LYS A 8 -7.24 20.50 4.79
CA LYS A 8 -5.92 20.96 4.31
C LYS A 8 -4.74 20.12 4.83
N ARG A 9 -4.93 19.32 5.89
CA ARG A 9 -3.88 18.50 6.52
C ARG A 9 -3.88 17.04 6.06
N ILE A 10 -4.92 16.59 5.37
CA ILE A 10 -5.05 15.19 4.95
C ILE A 10 -4.65 15.09 3.47
N ASN A 11 -3.78 14.13 3.14
CA ASN A 11 -3.55 13.77 1.74
C ASN A 11 -4.86 13.22 1.16
N PRO A 12 -5.46 13.85 0.13
CA PRO A 12 -6.72 13.40 -0.45
C PRO A 12 -6.68 11.95 -0.96
N ALA A 13 -5.49 11.41 -1.26
CA ALA A 13 -5.31 10.02 -1.64
C ALA A 13 -5.81 9.03 -0.56
N PHE A 14 -5.71 9.38 0.73
CA PHE A 14 -6.20 8.52 1.80
C PHE A 14 -7.73 8.43 1.86
N LEU A 15 -8.45 9.41 1.32
CA LEU A 15 -9.91 9.35 1.22
C LEU A 15 -10.38 8.37 0.14
N LYS A 16 -9.48 7.92 -0.76
CA LYS A 16 -9.77 6.88 -1.75
C LYS A 16 -9.64 5.46 -1.19
N GLY A 17 -9.17 5.32 0.05
CA GLY A 17 -8.78 4.03 0.62
C GLY A 17 -7.29 3.73 0.38
N ILE A 18 -6.82 2.65 1.00
CA ILE A 18 -5.43 2.17 0.93
C ILE A 18 -5.47 0.74 0.41
N CYS A 19 -4.68 0.44 -0.60
CA CYS A 19 -4.58 -0.91 -1.15
C CYS A 19 -3.78 -1.81 -0.19
N HIS A 20 -4.51 -2.56 0.64
CA HIS A 20 -3.94 -3.55 1.57
C HIS A 20 -3.14 -4.59 0.78
N ARG A 21 -1.82 -4.65 1.04
CA ARG A 21 -0.84 -5.50 0.33
C ARG A 21 -0.77 -5.26 -1.18
N GLY A 22 -1.04 -4.03 -1.61
CA GLY A 22 -1.15 -3.67 -3.03
C GLY A 22 -2.52 -3.96 -3.64
N LEU A 23 -2.74 -3.52 -4.88
CA LEU A 23 -4.00 -3.76 -5.60
C LEU A 23 -3.96 -5.14 -6.29
N HIS A 24 -4.02 -6.18 -5.45
CA HIS A 24 -3.89 -7.58 -5.83
C HIS A 24 -5.24 -8.19 -6.25
N ASN A 25 -5.19 -9.33 -6.93
CA ASN A 25 -6.37 -10.09 -7.38
C ASN A 25 -5.98 -11.55 -7.67
N ASP A 26 -6.90 -12.36 -8.21
CA ASP A 26 -6.65 -13.78 -8.50
C ASP A 26 -5.45 -14.03 -9.45
N ARG A 27 -5.01 -13.02 -10.20
CA ARG A 27 -3.86 -13.10 -11.12
C ARG A 27 -2.57 -12.53 -10.53
N PHE A 28 -2.67 -11.50 -9.70
CA PHE A 28 -1.52 -10.79 -9.14
C PHE A 28 -1.50 -10.97 -7.64
N SER A 29 -0.43 -11.56 -7.11
CA SER A 29 -0.29 -11.84 -5.69
C SER A 29 -0.27 -10.55 -4.85
N GLU A 30 -0.78 -10.66 -3.63
CA GLU A 30 -0.51 -9.69 -2.57
C GLU A 30 0.99 -9.48 -2.38
N ASN A 31 1.39 -8.28 -1.96
CA ASN A 31 2.79 -7.86 -1.79
C ASN A 31 3.67 -8.03 -3.05
N GLY A 32 3.07 -8.33 -4.20
CA GLY A 32 3.77 -8.53 -5.47
C GLY A 32 3.91 -7.23 -6.28
N LEU A 33 4.97 -7.15 -7.08
CA LEU A 33 5.24 -5.97 -7.93
C LEU A 33 4.07 -5.60 -8.84
N LYS A 34 3.32 -6.59 -9.38
CA LYS A 34 2.15 -6.33 -10.22
C LYS A 34 0.97 -5.72 -9.46
N ALA A 35 0.77 -6.09 -8.20
CA ALA A 35 -0.24 -5.46 -7.35
C ALA A 35 0.12 -3.99 -7.06
N PHE A 36 1.41 -3.70 -6.89
CA PHE A 36 1.89 -2.33 -6.71
C PHE A 36 1.79 -1.50 -7.99
N GLU A 37 2.17 -2.06 -9.15
CA GLU A 37 1.99 -1.42 -10.46
C GLU A 37 0.52 -1.03 -10.69
N ASN A 38 -0.43 -1.91 -10.35
CA ASN A 38 -1.85 -1.61 -10.47
C ASN A 38 -2.28 -0.46 -9.54
N ALA A 39 -1.87 -0.47 -8.28
CA ALA A 39 -2.19 0.62 -7.35
C ALA A 39 -1.61 1.97 -7.81
N ILE A 40 -0.38 1.97 -8.36
CA ILE A 40 0.25 3.16 -8.96
C ILE A 40 -0.58 3.66 -10.15
N LYS A 41 -1.01 2.77 -11.04
CA LYS A 41 -1.84 3.11 -12.20
C LYS A 41 -3.16 3.76 -11.79
N GLU A 42 -3.80 3.25 -10.75
CA GLU A 42 -5.06 3.78 -10.19
C GLU A 42 -4.86 4.99 -9.26
N LYS A 43 -3.61 5.43 -9.04
CA LYS A 43 -3.25 6.54 -8.14
C LYS A 43 -3.79 6.34 -6.72
N MET A 44 -3.63 5.13 -6.21
CA MET A 44 -4.03 4.72 -4.86
C MET A 44 -2.80 4.51 -3.96
N PRO A 45 -2.89 4.85 -2.67
CA PRO A 45 -1.87 4.48 -1.68
C PRO A 45 -1.71 2.96 -1.58
N ILE A 46 -0.50 2.51 -1.27
CA ILE A 46 -0.15 1.09 -1.10
C ILE A 46 0.22 0.87 0.37
N GLU A 47 -0.34 -0.17 0.97
CA GLU A 47 0.16 -0.77 2.20
C GLU A 47 0.91 -2.06 1.86
N LEU A 48 1.93 -2.40 2.63
CA LEU A 48 2.80 -3.54 2.40
C LEU A 48 3.42 -4.05 3.70
N ASP A 49 3.67 -5.35 3.76
CA ASP A 49 4.25 -6.04 4.92
C ASP A 49 5.75 -6.26 4.72
N VAL A 50 6.58 -5.90 5.70
CA VAL A 50 8.05 -6.04 5.61
C VAL A 50 8.58 -6.99 6.66
N HIS A 51 9.39 -7.97 6.25
CA HIS A 51 10.13 -8.88 7.13
C HIS A 51 11.64 -8.84 6.87
N ILE A 52 12.39 -9.46 7.78
CA ILE A 52 13.84 -9.63 7.70
C ILE A 52 14.15 -11.13 7.49
N THR A 53 14.97 -11.45 6.50
CA THR A 53 15.48 -12.80 6.24
C THR A 53 16.63 -13.16 7.18
N SER A 54 17.00 -14.45 7.24
CA SER A 54 18.12 -14.93 8.06
C SER A 54 19.49 -14.33 7.69
N ASP A 55 19.65 -13.84 6.45
CA ASP A 55 20.82 -13.11 5.97
C ASP A 55 20.66 -11.57 6.08
N ASN A 56 19.74 -11.11 6.93
CA ASN A 56 19.46 -9.70 7.24
C ASN A 56 19.05 -8.86 6.01
N LYS A 57 18.26 -9.42 5.09
CA LYS A 57 17.67 -8.67 3.96
C LYS A 57 16.21 -8.36 4.25
N LEU A 58 15.78 -7.17 3.82
CA LEU A 58 14.36 -6.80 3.85
C LEU A 58 13.63 -7.46 2.69
N VAL A 59 12.49 -8.05 2.98
CA VAL A 59 11.58 -8.64 1.99
C VAL A 59 10.17 -8.13 2.22
N VAL A 60 9.36 -8.11 1.16
CA VAL A 60 7.95 -7.72 1.22
C VAL A 60 7.09 -8.96 1.08
N PHE A 61 6.51 -9.41 2.20
CA PHE A 61 5.78 -10.68 2.31
C PHE A 61 4.92 -10.62 3.56
N HIS A 62 3.74 -11.26 3.59
CA HIS A 62 2.88 -11.14 4.77
C HIS A 62 3.22 -12.16 5.86
N ASP A 63 3.25 -13.44 5.49
CA ASP A 63 3.49 -14.53 6.45
C ASP A 63 4.98 -14.61 6.85
N SER A 64 5.30 -15.39 7.88
CA SER A 64 6.67 -15.62 8.37
C SER A 64 7.14 -17.04 8.12
#